data_AF-A0A2S8SP59-F1
#
_entry.id   AF-A0A2S8SP59-F1
#
_cell.length_a   1.000
_cell.length_b   1.000
_cell.length_c   1.000
_cell.angle_alpha   90.00
_cell.angle_beta   90.00
_cell.angle_gamma   90.00
#
_symmetry.space_group_name_H-M   'P 1'
#
loop_
_entity.id
_entity.type
_entity.pdbx_description
1 polymer ?
#
loop_
_entity_poly.entity_id
_entity_poly.type
_entity_poly.pdbx_seq_one_letter_code
_entity_poly.pdbx_strand_id
1 'polypeptide(L)'
;MKKTNFRAAPRFTSCNKSDSKRLNARGAHSRRFAFTLIQMMLVLGLIGILSALLIPAFSRATASAQRQNCDVKLKSIVLALDAFKTERGTYPANLELLHSEGYLKDPDALRCPSDRRRNASYNDFYTVRASRDAGDSPVLVCPFHEEASGGGNQARLGRFTTQFATKPAVLTAGNAVKIERQDKILVGYAGMPLRGGDEILTGASGTALVTFADSSSARLSSGTRISVLQSFVDGHSAAPLYTLIRQWGGDATYTVNHGSRFDVATPAATAGARGTQFRIKVSGNRPEDTQLYVIEGKVVLSTTLKSGLAPVGSWVSATVTDVSKLLNWLFG
;
A
#
# COMPACT_ATOMS: atom_id res chain seq x y z
N MET A 1 -46.70 28.39 -21.35
CA MET A 1 -47.98 27.86 -21.87
C MET A 1 -47.70 26.76 -22.90
N LYS A 2 -48.03 25.51 -22.61
CA LYS A 2 -48.57 24.50 -23.54
C LYS A 2 -48.76 23.19 -22.76
N LYS A 3 -49.97 23.05 -22.20
CA LYS A 3 -50.52 21.79 -21.69
C LYS A 3 -50.98 20.97 -22.90
N THR A 4 -50.58 19.72 -23.01
CA THR A 4 -51.18 18.78 -23.97
C THR A 4 -51.81 17.62 -23.20
N ASN A 5 -53.13 17.73 -23.07
CA ASN A 5 -54.08 16.69 -22.71
C ASN A 5 -54.27 15.73 -23.88
N PHE A 6 -54.17 14.42 -23.69
CA PHE A 6 -54.83 13.40 -24.52
C PHE A 6 -55.10 12.16 -23.64
N ARG A 7 -56.33 12.06 -23.11
CA ARG A 7 -57.49 11.25 -23.57
C ARG A 7 -57.53 9.86 -22.95
N ALA A 8 -58.57 9.65 -22.15
CA ALA A 8 -58.96 8.40 -21.51
C ALA A 8 -59.69 7.44 -22.48
N ALA A 9 -59.46 6.15 -22.24
CA ALA A 9 -60.21 4.91 -22.47
C ALA A 9 -61.35 4.83 -23.52
N PRO A 10 -61.54 3.62 -24.08
CA PRO A 10 -62.86 3.02 -24.18
C PRO A 10 -63.04 1.87 -23.18
N ARG A 11 -64.16 1.95 -22.44
CA ARG A 11 -64.78 0.84 -21.72
C ARG A 11 -65.29 -0.16 -22.75
N PHE A 12 -64.91 -1.43 -22.62
CA PHE A 12 -65.63 -2.51 -23.29
C PHE A 12 -66.60 -3.17 -22.33
N THR A 13 -67.86 -3.08 -22.72
CA THR A 13 -69.05 -3.65 -22.12
C THR A 13 -69.05 -5.18 -22.17
N SER A 14 -69.52 -5.74 -21.05
CA SER A 14 -70.15 -7.05 -20.89
C SER A 14 -70.88 -7.55 -22.14
N CYS A 15 -70.61 -8.79 -22.54
CA CYS A 15 -71.53 -9.60 -23.32
C CYS A 15 -71.60 -11.04 -22.75
N ASN A 16 -72.81 -11.30 -22.29
CA ASN A 16 -73.53 -12.51 -21.89
C ASN A 16 -72.95 -13.93 -22.04
N LYS A 17 -73.37 -14.72 -21.03
CA LYS A 17 -73.53 -16.18 -21.00
C LYS A 17 -74.21 -16.71 -22.27
N SER A 18 -73.62 -17.73 -22.86
CA SER A 18 -74.35 -18.77 -23.59
C SER A 18 -73.64 -20.11 -23.49
N ASP A 19 -74.38 -21.07 -22.95
CA ASP A 19 -74.42 -22.48 -23.31
C ASP A 19 -73.21 -23.38 -23.01
N SER A 20 -73.39 -24.06 -21.88
CA SER A 20 -72.86 -25.38 -21.58
C SER A 20 -73.13 -26.39 -22.70
N LYS A 21 -72.17 -26.56 -23.60
CA LYS A 21 -72.00 -27.84 -24.30
C LYS A 21 -70.91 -28.64 -23.59
N ARG A 22 -71.35 -29.61 -22.78
CA ARG A 22 -70.51 -30.68 -22.23
C ARG A 22 -69.99 -31.52 -23.40
N LEU A 23 -68.82 -31.15 -23.93
CA LEU A 23 -68.03 -32.04 -24.77
C LEU A 23 -67.00 -32.71 -23.89
N ASN A 24 -67.24 -34.00 -23.62
CA ASN A 24 -66.27 -34.98 -23.14
C ASN A 24 -65.11 -35.05 -24.14
N ALA A 25 -64.15 -34.13 -24.04
CA ALA A 25 -62.83 -34.31 -24.62
C ALA A 25 -61.96 -34.95 -23.53
N ARG A 26 -61.77 -36.26 -23.70
CA ARG A 26 -60.85 -37.14 -22.98
C ARG A 26 -59.64 -36.37 -22.46
N GLY A 27 -59.33 -36.52 -21.17
CA GLY A 27 -58.23 -35.86 -20.50
C GLY A 27 -56.99 -35.81 -21.37
N ALA A 28 -56.66 -34.62 -21.86
CA ALA A 28 -55.33 -34.32 -22.33
C ALA A 28 -54.44 -34.46 -21.11
N HIS A 29 -53.90 -35.66 -20.90
CA HIS A 29 -52.76 -35.87 -20.02
C HIS A 29 -51.74 -34.84 -20.45
N SER A 30 -51.60 -33.75 -19.68
CA SER A 30 -50.41 -32.91 -19.77
C SER A 30 -49.27 -33.89 -19.57
N ARG A 31 -48.55 -34.22 -20.65
CA ARG A 31 -47.41 -35.12 -20.57
C ARG A 31 -46.45 -34.42 -19.61
N ARG A 32 -46.46 -34.86 -18.35
CA ARG A 32 -45.48 -34.42 -17.38
C ARG A 32 -44.20 -35.04 -17.89
N PHE A 33 -43.39 -34.24 -18.58
CA PHE A 33 -42.06 -34.65 -19.00
C PHE A 33 -41.28 -34.97 -17.73
N ALA A 34 -41.16 -36.25 -17.40
CA ALA A 34 -40.29 -36.70 -16.34
C ALA A 34 -38.86 -36.48 -16.82
N PHE A 35 -38.13 -35.57 -16.15
CA PHE A 35 -36.72 -35.33 -16.43
C PHE A 35 -35.94 -36.62 -16.16
N THR A 36 -35.12 -37.04 -17.11
CA THR A 36 -34.29 -38.24 -16.90
C THR A 36 -33.11 -37.88 -16.01
N LEU A 37 -32.71 -38.80 -15.12
CA LEU A 37 -31.52 -38.60 -14.27
C LEU A 37 -30.27 -38.28 -15.10
N ILE A 38 -30.16 -38.87 -16.29
CA ILE A 38 -29.07 -38.60 -17.23
C ILE A 38 -29.07 -37.16 -17.76
N GLN A 39 -30.24 -36.57 -18.03
CA GLN A 39 -30.32 -35.17 -18.47
C GLN A 39 -29.86 -34.21 -17.37
N MET A 40 -30.24 -34.47 -16.12
CA MET A 40 -29.75 -33.68 -14.98
C MET A 40 -28.25 -33.87 -14.75
N MET A 41 -27.75 -35.10 -14.89
CA MET A 41 -26.31 -35.40 -14.78
C MET A 41 -25.49 -34.65 -15.84
N LEU A 42 -25.95 -34.65 -17.10
CA LEU A 42 -25.29 -33.94 -18.19
C LEU A 42 -25.28 -32.42 -17.95
N VAL A 43 -26.42 -31.85 -17.54
CA VAL A 43 -26.55 -30.41 -17.28
C VAL A 43 -25.62 -29.97 -16.16
N LEU A 44 -25.62 -30.68 -15.02
CA LEU A 44 -24.72 -30.37 -13.92
C LEU A 44 -23.25 -30.57 -14.32
N GLY A 45 -22.95 -31.59 -15.13
CA GLY A 45 -21.62 -31.80 -15.70
C GLY A 45 -21.16 -30.63 -16.57
N LEU A 46 -22.01 -30.15 -17.48
CA LEU A 46 -21.69 -29.03 -18.37
C LEU A 46 -21.54 -27.72 -17.59
N ILE A 47 -22.44 -27.43 -16.65
CA ILE A 47 -22.32 -26.26 -15.76
C ILE A 47 -21.02 -26.32 -14.95
N GLY A 48 -20.64 -27.51 -14.47
CA GLY A 48 -19.37 -27.74 -13.77
C GLY A 48 -18.15 -27.40 -14.64
N ILE A 49 -18.13 -27.89 -15.89
CA ILE A 49 -17.04 -27.61 -16.84
C ILE A 49 -16.97 -26.11 -17.15
N LEU A 50 -18.09 -25.46 -17.46
CA LEU A 50 -18.14 -24.03 -17.76
C LEU A 50 -17.70 -23.19 -16.55
N SER A 51 -18.18 -23.53 -15.35
CA SER A 51 -17.82 -22.81 -14.12
C SER A 51 -16.34 -22.96 -13.78
N ALA A 52 -15.77 -24.16 -13.96
CA ALA A 52 -14.35 -24.41 -13.74
C ALA A 52 -13.43 -23.54 -14.61
N LEU A 53 -13.86 -23.21 -15.84
CA LEU A 53 -13.13 -22.30 -16.73
C LEU A 53 -13.32 -20.82 -16.36
N LEU A 54 -14.50 -20.45 -15.85
CA LEU A 54 -14.84 -19.06 -15.51
C LEU A 54 -14.16 -18.56 -14.22
N ILE A 55 -14.06 -19.39 -13.18
CA ILE A 55 -13.50 -19.01 -11.87
C ILE A 55 -12.07 -18.41 -11.97
N PRO A 56 -11.08 -19.04 -12.63
CA PRO A 56 -9.72 -18.48 -12.70
C PRO A 56 -9.64 -17.22 -13.58
N ALA A 57 -10.53 -17.04 -14.55
CA ALA A 57 -10.59 -15.84 -15.36
C ALA A 57 -11.14 -14.64 -14.54
N PHE A 58 -12.19 -14.88 -13.75
CA PHE A 58 -12.79 -13.85 -12.90
C PHE A 58 -11.82 -13.33 -11.82
N SER A 59 -11.04 -14.21 -11.19
CA SER A 59 -10.06 -13.81 -10.16
C SER A 59 -8.93 -12.93 -10.72
N ARG A 60 -8.49 -13.18 -11.95
CA ARG A 60 -7.51 -12.32 -12.64
C ARG A 60 -8.09 -10.97 -12.99
N ALA A 61 -9.35 -10.94 -13.45
CA ALA A 61 -10.04 -9.70 -13.79
C ALA A 61 -10.23 -8.79 -12.57
N THR A 62 -10.64 -9.34 -11.42
CA THR A 62 -10.78 -8.57 -10.17
C THR A 62 -9.44 -8.05 -9.66
N ALA A 63 -8.39 -8.86 -9.68
CA ALA A 63 -7.03 -8.42 -9.30
C ALA A 63 -6.50 -7.31 -10.22
N SER A 64 -6.83 -7.33 -11.52
CA SER A 64 -6.50 -6.26 -12.45
C SER A 64 -7.29 -4.98 -12.15
N ALA A 65 -8.60 -5.08 -11.90
CA ALA A 65 -9.44 -3.95 -11.55
C ALA A 65 -9.00 -3.27 -10.23
N GLN A 66 -8.62 -4.06 -9.22
CA GLN A 66 -8.08 -3.53 -7.96
C GLN A 66 -6.78 -2.73 -8.17
N ARG A 67 -5.89 -3.19 -9.06
CA ARG A 67 -4.68 -2.45 -9.44
C ARG A 67 -5.00 -1.13 -10.13
N GLN A 68 -5.94 -1.13 -11.06
CA GLN A 68 -6.36 0.09 -11.76
C GLN A 68 -6.96 1.10 -10.80
N ASN A 69 -7.81 0.64 -9.87
CA ASN A 69 -8.38 1.49 -8.82
C ASN A 69 -7.30 2.06 -7.90
N CYS A 70 -6.30 1.25 -7.54
CA CYS A 70 -5.14 1.69 -6.77
C CYS A 70 -4.35 2.81 -7.49
N ASP A 71 -4.08 2.65 -8.79
CA ASP A 71 -3.37 3.67 -9.58
C ASP A 71 -4.16 4.99 -9.64
N VAL A 72 -5.48 4.95 -9.81
CA VAL A 72 -6.34 6.15 -9.79
C VAL A 72 -6.29 6.84 -8.42
N LYS A 73 -6.39 6.09 -7.32
CA LYS A 73 -6.31 6.64 -5.96
C LYS A 73 -4.95 7.29 -5.70
N LEU A 74 -3.86 6.62 -6.05
CA LEU A 74 -2.51 7.16 -5.91
C LEU A 74 -2.32 8.48 -6.68
N LYS A 75 -2.86 8.58 -7.91
CA LYS A 75 -2.85 9.84 -8.67
C LYS A 75 -3.62 10.96 -7.97
N SER A 76 -4.78 10.65 -7.39
CA SER A 76 -5.57 11.65 -6.64
C SER A 76 -4.83 12.18 -5.41
N ILE A 77 -4.10 11.31 -4.69
CA ILE A 77 -3.27 11.70 -3.54
C ILE A 77 -2.12 12.58 -3.98
N VAL A 78 -1.44 12.22 -5.07
CA VAL A 78 -0.34 13.01 -5.63
C VAL A 78 -0.78 14.43 -5.99
N LEU A 79 -1.93 14.57 -6.65
CA LEU A 79 -2.49 15.89 -6.96
C LEU A 79 -2.83 16.70 -5.69
N ALA A 80 -3.35 16.03 -4.65
CA ALA A 80 -3.63 16.67 -3.37
C ALA A 80 -2.35 17.10 -2.64
N LEU A 81 -1.28 16.31 -2.71
CA LEU A 81 0.04 16.66 -2.17
C LEU A 81 0.62 17.90 -2.86
N ASP A 82 0.52 17.98 -4.19
CA ASP A 82 0.98 19.14 -4.97
C ASP A 82 0.20 20.41 -4.61
N ALA A 83 -1.13 20.30 -4.47
CA ALA A 83 -1.97 21.41 -4.02
C ALA A 83 -1.59 21.86 -2.61
N PHE A 84 -1.45 20.92 -1.67
CA PHE A 84 -1.05 21.22 -0.29
C PHE A 84 0.29 21.93 -0.24
N LYS A 85 1.31 21.46 -0.98
CA LYS A 85 2.62 22.12 -1.03
C LYS A 85 2.54 23.52 -1.66
N THR A 86 1.72 23.69 -2.69
CA THR A 86 1.55 25.00 -3.34
C THR A 86 0.97 26.04 -2.36
N GLU A 87 0.05 25.62 -1.49
CA GLU A 87 -0.58 26.52 -0.51
C GLU A 87 0.22 26.68 0.79
N ARG A 88 0.83 25.60 1.31
CA ARG A 88 1.52 25.57 2.62
C ARG A 88 3.04 25.72 2.53
N GLY A 89 3.62 25.59 1.35
CA GLY A 89 5.06 25.63 1.10
C GLY A 89 5.83 24.35 1.43
N THR A 90 5.22 23.41 2.16
CA THR A 90 5.82 22.13 2.57
C THR A 90 4.85 20.98 2.32
N TYR A 91 5.37 19.75 2.24
CA TYR A 91 4.51 18.57 2.17
C TYR A 91 3.98 18.19 3.56
N PRO A 92 2.79 17.56 3.64
CA PRO A 92 2.23 17.17 4.92
C PRO A 92 3.06 16.05 5.56
N ALA A 93 3.07 15.99 6.89
CA ALA A 93 3.81 14.97 7.64
C ALA A 93 3.19 13.56 7.49
N ASN A 94 1.89 13.49 7.21
CA ASN A 94 1.13 12.28 6.97
C ASN A 94 0.04 12.57 5.93
N LEU A 95 -0.52 11.54 5.31
CA LEU A 95 -1.55 11.71 4.28
C LEU A 95 -2.92 12.07 4.84
N GLU A 96 -3.20 11.75 6.10
CA GLU A 96 -4.50 12.03 6.73
C GLU A 96 -4.79 13.54 6.80
N LEU A 97 -3.75 14.36 6.91
CA LEU A 97 -3.85 15.83 6.81
C LEU A 97 -4.49 16.31 5.50
N LEU A 98 -4.31 15.58 4.40
CA LEU A 98 -4.94 15.94 3.13
C LEU A 98 -6.46 15.78 3.20
N HIS A 99 -6.95 14.80 3.96
CA HIS A 99 -8.37 14.61 4.17
C HIS A 99 -8.93 15.63 5.15
N SER A 100 -8.28 15.79 6.32
CA SER A 100 -8.76 16.69 7.37
C SER A 100 -8.74 18.16 6.95
N GLU A 101 -7.82 18.58 6.09
CA GLU A 101 -7.78 19.93 5.52
C GLU A 101 -8.59 20.07 4.22
N GLY A 102 -9.28 19.01 3.77
CA GLY A 102 -10.24 19.07 2.66
C GLY A 102 -9.65 19.02 1.24
N TYR A 103 -8.34 18.80 1.09
CA TYR A 103 -7.70 18.55 -0.22
C TYR A 103 -8.18 17.23 -0.84
N LEU A 104 -8.52 16.25 0.01
CA LEU A 104 -9.06 14.96 -0.39
C LEU A 104 -10.42 14.76 0.26
N LYS A 105 -11.49 14.75 -0.54
CA LYS A 105 -12.87 14.67 -0.03
C LYS A 105 -13.24 13.30 0.51
N ASP A 106 -12.73 12.25 -0.12
CA ASP A 106 -13.07 10.87 0.18
C ASP A 106 -11.97 10.23 1.05
N PRO A 107 -12.25 9.83 2.30
CA PRO A 107 -11.26 9.13 3.14
C PRO A 107 -10.87 7.76 2.57
N ASP A 108 -11.72 7.14 1.74
CA ASP A 108 -11.39 5.88 1.09
C ASP A 108 -10.35 6.04 -0.02
N ALA A 109 -10.08 7.27 -0.47
CA ALA A 109 -8.99 7.53 -1.42
C ALA A 109 -7.62 7.24 -0.80
N LEU A 110 -7.47 7.35 0.53
CA LEU A 110 -6.26 6.96 1.28
C LEU A 110 -6.15 5.45 1.53
N ARG A 111 -6.92 4.62 0.81
CA ARG A 111 -6.97 3.17 1.03
C ARG A 111 -6.73 2.34 -0.21
N CYS A 112 -5.81 1.38 -0.12
CA CYS A 112 -5.63 0.35 -1.12
C CYS A 112 -6.84 -0.61 -1.19
N PRO A 113 -7.42 -0.86 -2.39
CA PRO A 113 -8.54 -1.80 -2.55
C PRO A 113 -8.21 -3.28 -2.22
N SER A 114 -6.93 -3.65 -2.20
CA SER A 114 -6.48 -5.01 -1.87
C SER A 114 -6.07 -5.16 -0.40
N ASP A 115 -6.05 -4.06 0.36
CA ASP A 115 -5.82 -4.13 1.80
C ASP A 115 -7.11 -4.53 2.52
N ARG A 116 -6.98 -5.48 3.45
CA ARG A 116 -8.10 -5.97 4.27
C ARG A 116 -8.28 -5.15 5.55
N ARG A 117 -7.26 -4.38 5.93
CA ARG A 117 -7.29 -3.52 7.12
C ARG A 117 -8.27 -2.36 6.94
N ARG A 118 -8.92 -1.96 8.05
CA ARG A 118 -9.88 -0.84 8.08
C ARG A 118 -9.24 0.50 8.49
N ASN A 119 -7.92 0.58 8.57
CA ASN A 119 -7.16 1.79 8.90
C ASN A 119 -6.13 2.12 7.79
N ALA A 120 -6.11 3.40 7.42
CA ALA A 120 -5.21 4.18 6.54
C ALA A 120 -4.16 3.46 5.66
N SER A 121 -4.65 2.86 4.59
CA SER A 121 -3.83 2.10 3.64
C SER A 121 -3.23 2.95 2.52
N TYR A 122 -2.18 3.70 2.83
CA TYR A 122 -1.19 4.35 1.95
C TYR A 122 -0.25 5.21 2.81
N ASN A 123 -0.76 5.71 3.95
CA ASN A 123 -0.03 6.54 4.91
C ASN A 123 1.20 5.81 5.50
N ASP A 124 1.05 4.51 5.80
CA ASP A 124 2.14 3.61 6.20
C ASP A 124 3.34 3.65 5.24
N PHE A 125 3.07 3.91 3.95
CA PHE A 125 4.02 3.83 2.85
C PHE A 125 4.32 5.20 2.22
N TYR A 126 3.94 6.28 2.91
CA TYR A 126 4.26 7.66 2.56
C TYR A 126 5.47 8.14 3.34
N THR A 127 6.41 8.82 2.69
CA THR A 127 7.52 9.49 3.39
C THR A 127 8.00 10.71 2.62
N VAL A 128 8.30 11.78 3.35
CA VAL A 128 8.94 12.98 2.80
C VAL A 128 10.45 12.78 2.83
N ARG A 129 11.08 12.90 1.66
CA ARG A 129 12.50 12.62 1.49
C ARG A 129 13.36 13.86 1.72
N ALA A 130 14.48 13.62 2.40
CA ALA A 130 15.56 14.58 2.63
C ALA A 130 16.59 14.55 1.50
N SER A 131 16.21 14.81 0.24
CA SER A 131 17.21 14.79 -0.83
C SER A 131 18.10 16.03 -0.82
N ARG A 132 19.42 15.82 -0.94
CA ARG A 132 20.42 16.89 -1.03
C ARG A 132 20.30 17.72 -2.33
N ASP A 133 19.75 17.11 -3.39
CA ASP A 133 19.75 17.68 -4.74
C ASP A 133 18.38 18.23 -5.16
N ALA A 134 17.32 17.88 -4.43
CA ALA A 134 15.97 18.40 -4.62
C ALA A 134 15.29 18.44 -3.25
N GLY A 135 14.81 19.60 -2.82
CA GLY A 135 14.04 19.71 -1.58
C GLY A 135 12.85 18.73 -1.55
N ASP A 136 12.25 18.58 -0.36
CA ASP A 136 11.14 17.66 -0.02
C ASP A 136 10.47 17.02 -1.23
N SER A 137 10.80 15.77 -1.52
CA SER A 137 10.20 15.00 -2.61
C SER A 137 9.52 13.78 -2.01
N PRO A 138 8.19 13.78 -1.83
CA PRO A 138 7.50 12.69 -1.18
C PRO A 138 7.55 11.45 -2.05
N VAL A 139 7.66 10.30 -1.41
CA VAL A 139 7.46 9.01 -2.04
C VAL A 139 6.25 8.34 -1.42
N LEU A 140 5.40 7.80 -2.28
CA LEU A 140 4.23 7.03 -1.91
C LEU A 140 4.26 5.68 -2.64
N VAL A 141 4.24 4.59 -1.87
CA VAL A 141 4.35 3.23 -2.42
C VAL A 141 3.10 2.42 -2.10
N CYS A 142 2.66 1.55 -3.01
CA CYS A 142 1.65 0.53 -2.71
C CYS A 142 2.26 -0.88 -2.78
N PRO A 143 2.57 -1.51 -1.64
CA PRO A 143 3.16 -2.84 -1.62
C PRO A 143 2.17 -3.97 -1.93
N PHE A 144 0.86 -3.72 -1.80
CA PHE A 144 -0.17 -4.77 -1.84
C PHE A 144 -0.27 -5.54 -3.16
N HIS A 145 0.26 -5.00 -4.25
CA HIS A 145 0.15 -5.59 -5.58
C HIS A 145 1.46 -6.23 -6.09
N GLU A 146 2.50 -6.31 -5.26
CA GLU A 146 3.83 -6.79 -5.66
C GLU A 146 3.86 -8.26 -6.14
N GLU A 147 3.09 -9.14 -5.50
CA GLU A 147 3.05 -10.58 -5.83
C GLU A 147 2.61 -10.88 -7.26
N ALA A 148 1.85 -9.98 -7.87
CA ALA A 148 1.04 -10.30 -9.04
C ALA A 148 1.64 -9.76 -10.36
N SER A 149 2.89 -9.25 -10.30
CA SER A 149 3.70 -8.83 -11.47
C SER A 149 5.21 -8.75 -11.21
N GLY A 150 5.73 -9.19 -10.05
CA GLY A 150 7.17 -9.11 -9.74
C GLY A 150 7.68 -7.68 -9.51
N GLY A 151 6.76 -6.75 -9.24
CA GLY A 151 7.03 -5.36 -8.92
C GLY A 151 5.80 -4.76 -8.24
N GLY A 152 5.99 -4.11 -7.09
CA GLY A 152 4.94 -3.35 -6.41
C GLY A 152 4.50 -2.16 -7.26
N ASN A 153 3.20 -1.85 -7.28
CA ASN A 153 2.73 -0.61 -7.88
C ASN A 153 3.25 0.56 -7.04
N GLN A 154 4.12 1.38 -7.61
CA GLN A 154 4.59 2.61 -6.95
C GLN A 154 4.04 3.82 -7.68
N ALA A 155 3.63 4.81 -6.91
CA ALA A 155 3.37 6.14 -7.43
C ALA A 155 4.45 7.08 -6.90
N ARG A 156 5.44 7.33 -7.73
CA ARG A 156 6.32 8.47 -7.51
C ARG A 156 5.55 9.76 -7.75
N LEU A 157 5.82 10.77 -6.94
CA LEU A 157 5.41 12.13 -7.25
C LEU A 157 6.42 12.80 -8.20
N GLY A 158 5.89 13.11 -9.37
CA GLY A 158 6.46 13.60 -10.62
C GLY A 158 5.34 13.52 -11.66
N ARG A 159 5.48 14.13 -12.85
CA ARG A 159 4.39 14.32 -13.84
C ARG A 159 3.64 13.03 -14.27
N PHE A 160 4.13 11.82 -13.95
CA PHE A 160 3.53 10.53 -14.31
C PHE A 160 3.74 9.46 -13.21
N THR A 161 2.73 8.61 -12.96
CA THR A 161 2.89 7.38 -12.18
C THR A 161 3.68 6.37 -13.00
N THR A 162 4.79 5.87 -12.46
CA THR A 162 5.66 4.90 -13.14
C THR A 162 5.80 3.66 -12.28
N GLN A 163 5.34 2.52 -12.80
CA GLN A 163 5.60 1.21 -12.20
C GLN A 163 7.08 0.87 -12.41
N PHE A 164 7.83 0.68 -11.33
CA PHE A 164 9.20 0.19 -11.38
C PHE A 164 9.28 -1.20 -10.78
N ALA A 165 10.17 -2.04 -11.32
CA ALA A 165 10.51 -3.30 -10.68
C ALA A 165 11.07 -3.02 -9.27
N THR A 166 10.41 -3.57 -8.25
CA THR A 166 10.98 -3.66 -6.90
C THR A 166 12.19 -4.58 -6.98
N LYS A 167 13.27 -4.23 -6.28
CA LYS A 167 14.30 -5.23 -5.97
C LYS A 167 14.14 -5.62 -4.51
N PRO A 168 13.79 -6.88 -4.19
CA PRO A 168 13.55 -7.29 -2.82
C PRO A 168 14.83 -7.18 -1.99
N ALA A 169 14.69 -6.77 -0.74
CA ALA A 169 15.75 -6.95 0.24
C ALA A 169 15.77 -8.42 0.68
N VAL A 170 16.84 -8.84 1.35
CA VAL A 170 16.96 -10.21 1.84
C VAL A 170 17.32 -10.15 3.32
N LEU A 171 16.58 -10.92 4.12
CA LEU A 171 16.97 -11.20 5.50
C LEU A 171 18.16 -12.16 5.46
N THR A 172 19.38 -11.65 5.56
CA THR A 172 20.62 -12.42 5.37
C THR A 172 20.95 -13.26 6.59
N ALA A 173 20.70 -12.74 7.79
CA ALA A 173 20.90 -13.46 9.04
C ALA A 173 19.94 -12.94 10.10
N GLY A 174 19.63 -13.75 11.09
CA GLY A 174 18.91 -13.30 12.26
C GLY A 174 18.45 -14.43 13.15
N ASN A 175 18.15 -14.08 14.39
CA ASN A 175 17.58 -14.97 15.39
C ASN A 175 16.36 -14.29 16.00
N ALA A 176 15.31 -15.07 16.29
CA ALA A 176 14.06 -14.55 16.85
C ALA A 176 13.49 -13.34 16.05
N VAL A 177 13.44 -13.47 14.73
CA VAL A 177 12.90 -12.47 13.80
C VAL A 177 11.50 -12.88 13.37
N LYS A 178 10.55 -11.96 13.44
CA LYS A 178 9.21 -12.10 12.88
C LYS A 178 9.06 -11.12 11.73
N ILE A 179 8.39 -11.56 10.67
CA ILE A 179 8.04 -10.72 9.52
C ILE A 179 6.53 -10.62 9.46
N GLU A 180 6.00 -9.41 9.57
CA GLU A 180 4.58 -9.15 9.34
C GLU A 180 4.38 -8.71 7.89
N ARG A 181 3.56 -9.47 7.16
CA ARG A 181 3.26 -9.25 5.74
C ARG A 181 1.76 -9.33 5.52
N GLN A 182 1.11 -8.19 5.25
CA GLN A 182 -0.32 -8.12 4.90
C GLN A 182 -1.20 -8.95 5.85
N ASP A 183 -1.07 -8.71 7.16
CA ASP A 183 -1.77 -9.39 8.27
C ASP A 183 -1.31 -10.83 8.58
N LYS A 184 -0.27 -11.33 7.91
CA LYS A 184 0.35 -12.63 8.21
C LYS A 184 1.65 -12.43 8.96
N ILE A 185 1.78 -13.10 10.10
CA ILE A 185 3.05 -13.17 10.84
C ILE A 185 3.81 -14.42 10.37
N LEU A 186 4.98 -14.19 9.79
CA LEU A 186 5.90 -15.20 9.29
C LEU A 186 7.13 -15.27 10.20
N VAL A 187 7.72 -16.46 10.32
CA VAL A 187 9.02 -16.63 10.99
C VAL A 187 10.12 -16.26 10.00
N GLY A 188 10.97 -15.30 10.37
CA GLY A 188 12.10 -14.88 9.55
C GLY A 188 13.19 -15.95 9.52
N TYR A 189 13.72 -16.23 8.33
CA TYR A 189 14.84 -17.15 8.12
C TYR A 189 15.91 -16.51 7.21
N ALA A 190 17.14 -16.99 7.32
CA ALA A 190 18.24 -16.51 6.48
C ALA A 190 17.97 -16.82 5.00
N GLY A 191 18.15 -15.83 4.13
CA GLY A 191 17.81 -15.89 2.71
C GLY A 191 16.36 -15.55 2.39
N MET A 192 15.52 -15.21 3.38
CA MET A 192 14.12 -14.86 3.14
C MET A 192 14.03 -13.56 2.31
N PRO A 193 13.34 -13.57 1.15
CA PRO A 193 13.10 -12.35 0.39
C PRO A 193 12.06 -11.49 1.11
N LEU A 194 12.44 -10.25 1.34
CA LEU A 194 11.63 -9.19 1.94
C LEU A 194 11.04 -8.34 0.82
N ARG A 195 9.73 -8.15 0.92
CA ARG A 195 8.90 -7.41 -0.04
C ARG A 195 8.66 -6.01 0.46
N GLY A 196 8.21 -5.13 -0.44
CA GLY A 196 7.72 -3.83 -0.05
C GLY A 196 6.63 -3.97 1.01
N GLY A 197 6.68 -3.12 2.01
CA GLY A 197 5.76 -3.09 3.14
C GLY A 197 5.89 -4.24 4.13
N ASP A 198 6.84 -5.16 3.96
CA ASP A 198 7.17 -6.12 5.01
C ASP A 198 7.69 -5.38 6.23
N GLU A 199 7.15 -5.76 7.39
CA GLU A 199 7.61 -5.27 8.66
C GLU A 199 8.44 -6.32 9.38
N ILE A 200 9.64 -5.94 9.80
CA ILE A 200 10.62 -6.78 10.44
C ILE A 200 10.64 -6.43 11.92
N LEU A 201 10.37 -7.42 12.76
CA LEU A 201 10.36 -7.29 14.20
C LEU A 201 11.41 -8.25 14.80
N THR A 202 12.41 -7.70 15.49
CA THR A 202 13.36 -8.49 16.27
C THR A 202 12.86 -8.67 17.70
N GLY A 203 12.95 -9.89 18.23
CA GLY A 203 12.59 -10.19 19.62
C GLY A 203 13.54 -9.56 20.65
N ALA A 204 13.29 -9.80 21.94
CA ALA A 204 14.05 -9.23 23.05
C ALA A 204 15.56 -9.61 23.06
N SER A 205 15.91 -10.77 22.49
CA SER A 205 17.28 -11.23 22.25
C SER A 205 17.57 -11.43 20.76
N GLY A 206 16.65 -10.97 19.90
CA GLY A 206 16.74 -11.17 18.47
C GLY A 206 17.62 -10.12 17.81
N THR A 207 18.33 -10.52 16.76
CA THR A 207 19.07 -9.63 15.88
C THR A 207 18.73 -9.98 14.45
N ALA A 208 18.88 -9.02 13.54
CA ALA A 208 18.70 -9.27 12.12
C ALA A 208 19.73 -8.50 11.30
N LEU A 209 20.17 -9.10 10.20
CA LEU A 209 20.93 -8.45 9.15
C LEU A 209 20.09 -8.50 7.89
N VAL A 210 19.73 -7.33 7.38
CA VAL A 210 19.02 -7.16 6.12
C VAL A 210 20.01 -6.62 5.09
N THR A 211 20.08 -7.27 3.93
CA THR A 211 20.88 -6.81 2.79
C THR A 211 19.94 -6.33 1.69
N PHE A 212 20.19 -5.13 1.19
CA PHE A 212 19.40 -4.50 0.15
C PHE A 212 20.01 -4.76 -1.23
N ALA A 213 19.22 -4.51 -2.27
CA ALA A 213 19.60 -4.78 -3.64
C ALA A 213 20.78 -3.93 -4.17
N ASP A 214 21.10 -2.84 -3.49
CA ASP A 214 22.23 -1.94 -3.74
C ASP A 214 23.49 -2.32 -2.93
N SER A 215 23.48 -3.51 -2.31
CA SER A 215 24.52 -4.00 -1.40
C SER A 215 24.66 -3.20 -0.10
N SER A 216 23.77 -2.24 0.17
CA SER A 216 23.65 -1.64 1.49
C SER A 216 23.12 -2.68 2.48
N SER A 217 23.35 -2.45 3.78
CA SER A 217 22.84 -3.34 4.83
C SER A 217 22.31 -2.59 6.04
N ALA A 218 21.32 -3.19 6.70
CA ALA A 218 20.79 -2.75 7.98
C ALA A 218 20.98 -3.87 9.01
N ARG A 219 21.72 -3.56 10.08
CA ARG A 219 21.88 -4.40 11.27
C ARG A 219 20.89 -3.94 12.33
N LEU A 220 19.92 -4.80 12.64
CA LEU A 220 18.88 -4.55 13.63
C LEU A 220 19.27 -5.21 14.96
N SER A 221 19.25 -4.42 16.02
CA SER A 221 19.42 -4.89 17.40
C SER A 221 18.12 -5.51 17.91
N SER A 222 18.09 -5.97 19.16
CA SER A 222 16.87 -6.49 19.77
C SER A 222 15.79 -5.42 19.96
N GLY A 223 14.52 -5.83 19.89
CA GLY A 223 13.37 -4.94 20.02
C GLY A 223 13.26 -3.88 18.93
N THR A 224 13.87 -4.13 17.76
CA THR A 224 13.88 -3.21 16.62
C THR A 224 12.73 -3.56 15.68
N ARG A 225 12.03 -2.51 15.24
CA ARG A 225 10.89 -2.60 14.33
C ARG A 225 11.16 -1.70 13.12
N ILE A 226 11.30 -2.29 11.95
CA ILE A 226 11.46 -1.54 10.69
C ILE A 226 10.50 -2.05 9.63
N SER A 227 10.02 -1.17 8.76
CA SER A 227 9.33 -1.53 7.53
C SER A 227 10.21 -1.23 6.33
N VAL A 228 10.40 -2.23 5.47
CA VAL A 228 11.09 -2.06 4.19
C VAL A 228 10.06 -1.49 3.23
N LEU A 229 10.14 -0.18 2.96
CA LEU A 229 9.21 0.45 2.04
C LEU A 229 9.54 -0.01 0.62
N GLN A 230 10.77 0.26 0.14
CA GLN A 230 11.23 -0.24 -1.15
C GLN A 230 12.69 0.10 -1.52
N SER A 231 13.32 -0.72 -2.36
CA SER A 231 14.44 -0.36 -3.25
C SER A 231 14.00 -0.20 -4.73
N PHE A 232 14.25 0.96 -5.36
CA PHE A 232 13.85 1.26 -6.75
C PHE A 232 14.92 2.08 -7.52
N VAL A 233 14.82 2.12 -8.85
CA VAL A 233 15.70 2.89 -9.74
C VAL A 233 14.90 4.08 -10.32
N ASP A 234 15.50 5.26 -10.37
CA ASP A 234 14.89 6.46 -10.93
C ASP A 234 14.98 6.49 -12.47
N GLY A 235 13.93 6.05 -13.18
CA GLY A 235 13.92 6.09 -14.65
C GLY A 235 14.74 4.97 -15.31
N HIS A 236 15.10 5.16 -16.58
CA HIS A 236 15.82 4.17 -17.40
C HIS A 236 17.06 3.64 -16.66
N SER A 237 17.14 2.31 -16.53
CA SER A 237 18.12 1.34 -15.98
C SER A 237 19.50 1.75 -15.42
N ALA A 238 19.97 3.00 -15.52
CA ALA A 238 21.28 3.48 -15.12
C ALA A 238 21.27 4.52 -13.97
N ALA A 239 20.12 4.83 -13.38
CA ALA A 239 20.03 5.77 -12.26
C ALA A 239 20.41 5.14 -10.91
N PRO A 240 20.84 5.94 -9.91
CA PRO A 240 21.19 5.43 -8.58
C PRO A 240 19.98 4.74 -7.94
N LEU A 241 20.23 3.61 -7.27
CA LEU A 241 19.20 2.87 -6.56
C LEU A 241 18.83 3.63 -5.27
N TYR A 242 17.53 3.85 -5.10
CA TYR A 242 16.93 4.49 -3.93
C TYR A 242 16.38 3.42 -3.01
N THR A 243 16.83 3.41 -1.76
CA THR A 243 16.30 2.53 -0.71
C THR A 243 15.63 3.36 0.37
N LEU A 244 14.37 3.05 0.66
CA LEU A 244 13.54 3.69 1.66
C LEU A 244 13.18 2.71 2.76
N ILE A 245 13.38 3.13 4.01
CA ILE A 245 13.07 2.35 5.20
C ILE A 245 12.31 3.25 6.17
N ARG A 246 11.31 2.69 6.84
CA ARG A 246 10.70 3.32 8.01
C ARG A 246 11.15 2.57 9.27
N GLN A 247 11.67 3.27 10.26
CA GLN A 247 12.04 2.70 11.56
C GLN A 247 11.07 3.18 12.63
N TRP A 248 10.35 2.25 13.23
CA TRP A 248 9.34 2.51 14.25
C TRP A 248 9.89 2.51 15.67
N GLY A 249 10.93 1.75 15.91
CA GLY A 249 11.47 1.58 17.25
C GLY A 249 12.77 0.79 17.24
N GLY A 250 13.48 0.87 18.36
CA GLY A 250 14.70 0.13 18.61
C GLY A 250 15.91 0.78 17.95
N ASP A 251 16.92 -0.03 17.69
CA ASP A 251 18.27 0.43 17.40
C ASP A 251 18.84 -0.31 16.19
N ALA A 252 19.12 0.46 15.14
CA ALA A 252 19.61 -0.06 13.88
C ALA A 252 20.85 0.68 13.41
N THR A 253 21.83 -0.08 12.91
CA THR A 253 23.01 0.44 12.24
C THR A 253 22.89 0.20 10.74
N TYR A 254 22.95 1.28 9.97
CA TYR A 254 22.87 1.27 8.51
C TYR A 254 24.25 1.47 7.91
N THR A 255 24.62 0.61 6.98
CA THR A 255 25.85 0.72 6.19
C THR A 255 25.44 0.86 4.74
N VAL A 256 25.62 2.06 4.19
CA VAL A 256 25.13 2.45 2.86
C VAL A 256 26.26 2.42 1.86
N ASN A 257 26.07 1.72 0.74
CA ASN A 257 27.07 1.63 -0.31
C ASN A 257 27.27 2.98 -1.05
N HIS A 258 28.45 3.17 -1.64
CA HIS A 258 28.72 4.32 -2.49
C HIS A 258 27.89 4.24 -3.78
N GLY A 259 27.29 5.38 -4.16
CA GLY A 259 26.45 5.44 -5.37
C GLY A 259 24.96 5.25 -5.10
N SER A 260 24.59 4.65 -3.98
CA SER A 260 23.20 4.50 -3.54
C SER A 260 22.64 5.76 -2.89
N ARG A 261 21.32 5.89 -2.90
CA ARG A 261 20.60 6.91 -2.12
C ARG A 261 19.72 6.21 -1.10
N PHE A 262 19.97 6.46 0.18
CA PHE A 262 19.39 5.69 1.26
C PHE A 262 18.73 6.64 2.25
N ASP A 263 17.43 6.50 2.43
CA ASP A 263 16.64 7.36 3.31
C ASP A 263 15.97 6.50 4.39
N VAL A 264 16.25 6.82 5.65
CA VAL A 264 15.61 6.19 6.81
C VAL A 264 14.67 7.19 7.47
N ALA A 265 13.38 6.94 7.37
CA ALA A 265 12.34 7.76 7.98
C ALA A 265 12.00 7.22 9.38
N THR A 266 11.92 8.12 10.35
CA THR A 266 11.49 7.86 11.71
C THR A 266 10.29 8.77 12.03
N PRO A 267 9.64 8.64 13.20
CA PRO A 267 8.57 9.55 13.62
C PRO A 267 8.99 11.01 13.61
N ALA A 268 10.25 11.30 13.95
CA ALA A 268 10.73 12.66 14.18
C ALA A 268 11.46 13.28 12.98
N ALA A 269 12.12 12.47 12.17
CA ALA A 269 12.98 12.96 11.12
C ALA A 269 13.23 11.92 10.04
N THR A 270 13.70 12.38 8.90
CA THR A 270 14.23 11.54 7.83
C THR A 270 15.74 11.75 7.72
N ALA A 271 16.50 10.67 7.83
CA ALA A 271 17.95 10.65 7.66
C ALA A 271 18.29 10.19 6.24
N GLY A 272 18.80 11.12 5.41
CA GLY A 272 19.28 10.85 4.06
C GLY A 272 20.78 10.64 4.02
N ALA A 273 21.21 9.57 3.38
CA ALA A 273 22.58 9.05 3.43
C ALA A 273 23.06 8.53 2.06
N ARG A 274 24.37 8.66 1.80
CA ARG A 274 25.05 8.14 0.60
C ARG A 274 26.49 7.77 0.91
N GLY A 275 26.84 6.49 0.77
CA GLY A 275 28.20 6.02 1.06
C GLY A 275 28.61 6.31 2.51
N THR A 276 27.76 5.96 3.47
CA THR A 276 27.92 6.33 4.89
C THR A 276 27.59 5.19 5.82
N GLN A 277 28.14 5.25 7.03
CA GLN A 277 27.74 4.38 8.12
C GLN A 277 27.17 5.22 9.26
N PHE A 278 25.96 4.89 9.70
CA PHE A 278 25.27 5.62 10.76
C PHE A 278 24.34 4.71 11.56
N ARG A 279 23.99 5.14 12.77
CA ARG A 279 23.12 4.43 13.70
C ARG A 279 21.93 5.30 14.05
N ILE A 280 20.74 4.72 14.05
CA ILE A 280 19.51 5.37 14.47
C ILE A 280 18.91 4.59 15.63
N LYS A 281 18.61 5.32 16.71
CA LYS A 281 17.92 4.82 17.88
C LYS A 281 16.60 5.56 18.02
N VAL A 282 15.52 4.81 18.07
CA VAL A 282 14.16 5.31 18.34
C VAL A 282 13.69 4.64 19.63
N SER A 283 13.39 5.45 20.65
CA SER A 283 12.97 4.91 21.94
C SER A 283 11.59 4.28 21.83
N GLY A 284 11.42 3.04 22.28
CA GLY A 284 10.10 2.36 22.26
C GLY A 284 9.06 3.04 23.16
N ASN A 285 9.49 3.76 24.20
CA ASN A 285 8.60 4.47 25.12
C ASN A 285 8.37 5.94 24.73
N ARG A 286 9.17 6.46 23.78
CA ARG A 286 9.10 7.83 23.26
C ARG A 286 9.45 7.82 21.77
N PRO A 287 8.56 7.32 20.90
CA PRO A 287 8.82 7.32 19.47
C PRO A 287 9.02 8.74 18.91
N GLU A 288 8.51 9.78 19.58
CA GLU A 288 8.82 11.18 19.28
C GLU A 288 10.32 11.49 19.26
N ASP A 289 11.14 10.74 20.00
CA ASP A 289 12.56 10.99 20.16
C ASP A 289 13.37 10.07 19.26
N THR A 290 13.92 10.64 18.19
CA THR A 290 14.88 9.96 17.32
C THR A 290 16.28 10.47 17.61
N GLN A 291 17.22 9.54 17.82
CA GLN A 291 18.64 9.83 17.97
C GLN A 291 19.41 9.27 16.77
N LEU A 292 20.20 10.12 16.12
CA LEU A 292 21.09 9.78 15.02
C LEU A 292 22.54 9.90 15.49
N TYR A 293 23.36 8.90 15.19
CA TYR A 293 24.81 8.95 15.36
C TYR A 293 25.49 8.62 14.04
N VAL A 294 26.29 9.53 13.52
CA VAL A 294 27.04 9.31 12.27
C VAL A 294 28.41 8.73 12.62
N ILE A 295 28.67 7.49 12.17
CA ILE A 295 29.94 6.81 12.38
C ILE A 295 30.95 7.31 11.34
N GLU A 296 30.55 7.30 10.07
CA GLU A 296 31.37 7.75 8.95
C GLU A 296 30.52 8.36 7.83
N GLY A 297 31.05 9.39 7.17
CA GLY A 297 30.46 10.00 5.99
C GLY A 297 29.58 11.21 6.29
N LYS A 298 28.57 11.45 5.44
CA LYS A 298 27.67 12.61 5.53
C LYS A 298 26.20 12.18 5.53
N VAL A 299 25.51 12.44 6.63
CA VAL A 299 24.07 12.21 6.76
C VAL A 299 23.37 13.55 6.88
N VAL A 300 22.31 13.74 6.08
CA VAL A 300 21.42 14.89 6.20
C VAL A 300 20.23 14.46 7.03
N LEU A 301 20.01 15.13 8.15
CA LEU A 301 18.82 14.95 8.97
C LEU A 301 17.83 16.05 8.62
N SER A 302 16.63 15.66 8.18
CA SER A 302 15.56 16.60 7.88
C SER A 302 14.34 16.33 8.74
N THR A 303 13.89 17.37 9.42
CA THR A 303 12.59 17.45 10.09
C THR A 303 11.66 18.30 9.23
N THR A 304 10.38 18.40 9.62
CA THR A 304 9.41 19.28 8.94
C THR A 304 9.78 20.76 8.98
N LEU A 305 10.65 21.19 9.90
CA LEU A 305 11.01 22.60 10.10
C LEU A 305 12.45 22.93 9.70
N LYS A 306 13.34 21.94 9.76
CA LYS A 306 14.79 22.16 9.58
C LYS A 306 15.46 20.94 8.98
N SER A 307 16.28 21.18 7.96
CA SER A 307 17.22 20.23 7.40
C SER A 307 18.66 20.66 7.69
N GLY A 308 19.55 19.72 8.02
CA GLY A 308 20.96 20.03 8.26
C GLY A 308 21.86 18.79 8.17
N LEU A 309 23.15 19.03 7.96
CA LEU A 309 24.18 17.98 8.04
C LEU A 309 24.39 17.59 9.50
N ALA A 310 24.33 16.29 9.78
CA ALA A 310 24.65 15.75 11.09
C ALA A 310 26.18 15.63 11.27
N PRO A 311 26.75 16.13 12.38
CA PRO A 311 28.17 15.98 12.69
C PRO A 311 28.57 14.52 12.89
N VAL A 312 29.76 14.17 12.39
CA VAL A 312 30.36 12.84 12.58
C VAL A 312 30.82 12.68 14.03
N GLY A 313 30.63 11.49 14.60
CA GLY A 313 31.11 11.15 15.94
C GLY A 313 30.29 11.72 17.09
N SER A 314 29.10 12.26 16.83
CA SER A 314 28.24 12.81 17.89
C SER A 314 26.77 12.45 17.68
N TRP A 315 26.02 12.40 18.78
CA TRP A 315 24.58 12.16 18.78
C TRP A 315 23.83 13.43 18.45
N VAL A 316 22.92 13.34 17.49
CA VAL A 316 21.95 14.38 17.15
C VAL A 316 20.57 13.86 17.47
N SER A 317 19.80 14.60 18.25
CA SER A 317 18.42 14.26 18.58
C SER A 317 17.45 15.10 17.75
N ALA A 318 16.40 14.47 17.26
CA ALA A 318 15.22 15.13 16.71
C ALA A 318 14.01 14.68 17.52
N THR A 319 13.18 15.65 17.93
CA THR A 319 12.00 15.40 18.75
C THR A 319 10.75 15.95 18.08
N VAL A 320 9.66 15.18 18.06
CA VAL A 320 8.34 15.68 17.66
C VAL A 320 7.69 16.35 18.86
N THR A 321 7.62 17.67 18.86
CA THR A 321 6.99 18.42 19.95
C THR A 321 5.45 18.43 19.91
N ASP A 322 4.86 17.96 18.82
CA ASP A 322 3.41 17.97 18.59
C ASP A 322 2.82 16.57 18.75
N VAL A 323 2.13 16.36 19.88
CA VAL A 323 1.51 15.06 20.24
C VAL A 323 0.47 14.62 19.21
N SER A 324 -0.20 15.56 18.53
CA SER A 324 -1.15 15.22 17.46
C SER A 324 -0.46 14.58 16.25
N LYS A 325 0.77 15.01 15.93
CA LYS A 325 1.58 14.44 14.86
C LYS A 325 2.13 13.07 15.21
N LEU A 326 2.50 12.86 16.47
CA LEU A 326 2.92 11.56 16.97
C LEU A 326 1.79 10.53 16.90
N LEU A 327 0.58 10.91 17.32
CA LEU A 327 -0.59 10.04 17.25
C LEU A 327 -0.95 9.68 15.81
N ASN A 328 -0.92 10.65 14.89
CA ASN A 328 -1.16 10.41 13.46
C ASN A 328 -0.06 9.59 12.78
N TRP A 329 1.16 9.57 13.34
CA TRP A 329 2.27 8.76 12.85
C TRP A 329 2.21 7.32 13.38
N LEU A 330 1.80 7.14 14.66
CA LEU A 330 1.72 5.82 15.31
C LEU A 330 0.46 5.03 14.98
N PHE A 331 -0.66 5.72 14.74
CA PHE A 331 -1.99 5.09 14.60
C PHE A 331 -2.70 5.41 13.29
N GLY A 332 -2.11 6.27 12.46
CA GLY A 332 -2.65 6.68 11.15
C GLY A 332 -1.86 6.09 10.00
#